data_AF-A0A1G0YVC6-F1
#
_entry.id   AF-A0A1G0YVC6-F1
#
_cell.length_a   1.000
_cell.length_b   1.000
_cell.length_c   1.000
_cell.angle_alpha   90.00
_cell.angle_beta   90.00
_cell.angle_gamma   90.00
#
_symmetry.space_group_name_H-M   'P 1'
#
loop_
_entity.id
_entity.type
_entity.pdbx_description
1 polymer ?
#
loop_
_entity_poly.entity_id
_entity_poly.type
_entity_poly.pdbx_seq_one_letter_code
_entity_poly.pdbx_strand_id
1 'polypeptide(L)'
;MNFRLEKFILLSFLLLSVTALAHAKSQSFQEAFMEAQKQIDAIFSDEFMNRIAKDTIKKISDSNKPETEKIDELEKYLDSIKSKSGKEAPRTDTFKASQSNNKINTPPQTSEKQENKKIPDRNLIFKSTVLIKGKEKRGSGFIAEFNGCKVILTNINLLFGNSNIRVIDFFSRQLEIKSIYFAEDRDIALINIAQDCDIPPLRIERDIANIPLKSNVTAYGTAREYAKSSTGILLGITVKTIDLSCVIEKENSGGPIISGKTSNVIGVSSCIDRKLHWSDSEAEKEKILRFGTRIDNLNPEKLIRLDVNSYNTDLQYQKDLKDVNTLGEIFLKDVYGEFKNSRETKVIVEYLENEQKKDAAKDKDKEDSKSRVKFTETCNCSYCRENNLPCYLCPYCRNNNTTISINKKNNKDNSEKNKEKEKITWNNNLDPGRYIKYKFMDNLVKQWNTLSTGNDNFSSYSSLLSRIKNYISKPAVDLKRRPSKYKYINEENQILLDYNDFLLTEIDALGKRIAEAMRISNIKSKKKAMPE
;
A
#
# COMPACT_ATOMS: atom_id res chain seq x y z
N MET A 1 8.62 -17.43 -32.44
CA MET A 1 8.85 -16.63 -31.22
C MET A 1 9.67 -15.36 -31.50
N ASN A 2 10.68 -15.41 -32.38
CA ASN A 2 11.54 -14.25 -32.72
C ASN A 2 10.82 -13.04 -33.35
N PHE A 3 9.78 -13.24 -34.17
CA PHE A 3 9.08 -12.14 -34.86
C PHE A 3 8.31 -11.18 -33.93
N ARG A 4 7.97 -11.61 -32.71
CA ARG A 4 7.30 -10.75 -31.71
C ARG A 4 8.30 -9.88 -30.94
N LEU A 5 9.56 -10.30 -30.86
CA LEU A 5 10.60 -9.59 -30.12
C LEU A 5 11.12 -8.39 -30.92
N GLU A 6 11.34 -8.55 -32.23
CA GLU A 6 11.79 -7.44 -33.10
C GLU A 6 10.79 -6.28 -33.14
N LYS A 7 9.48 -6.59 -33.22
CA LYS A 7 8.43 -5.55 -33.21
C LYS A 7 8.30 -4.85 -31.86
N PHE A 8 8.51 -5.57 -30.77
CA PHE A 8 8.50 -4.98 -29.43
C PHE A 8 9.72 -4.07 -29.22
N ILE A 9 10.89 -4.44 -29.76
CA ILE A 9 12.10 -3.62 -29.74
C ILE A 9 11.91 -2.36 -30.57
N LEU A 10 11.34 -2.47 -31.78
CA LEU A 10 11.02 -1.32 -32.64
C LEU A 10 10.04 -0.34 -31.98
N LEU A 11 8.97 -0.86 -31.37
CA LEU A 11 7.99 -0.04 -30.66
C LEU A 11 8.62 0.66 -29.44
N SER A 12 9.49 -0.04 -28.72
CA SER A 12 10.22 0.52 -27.58
C SER A 12 11.19 1.62 -28.00
N PHE A 13 11.89 1.44 -29.14
CA PHE A 13 12.77 2.46 -29.71
C PHE A 13 11.99 3.70 -30.17
N LEU A 14 10.83 3.51 -30.80
CA LEU A 14 9.98 4.61 -31.26
C LEU A 14 9.45 5.43 -30.06
N LEU A 15 8.98 4.75 -29.01
CA LEU A 15 8.53 5.37 -27.76
C LEU A 15 9.66 6.16 -27.08
N LEU A 16 10.87 5.60 -27.01
CA LEU A 16 12.04 6.28 -26.46
C LEU A 16 12.44 7.52 -27.28
N SER A 17 12.34 7.44 -28.61
CA SER A 17 12.66 8.54 -29.51
C SER A 17 11.67 9.70 -29.35
N VAL A 18 10.37 9.39 -29.23
CA VAL A 18 9.31 10.38 -28.97
C VAL A 18 9.47 11.02 -27.59
N THR A 19 9.87 10.27 -26.55
CA THR A 19 10.13 10.84 -25.22
C THR A 19 11.38 11.71 -25.18
N ALA A 20 12.44 11.33 -25.89
CA ALA A 20 13.65 12.14 -26.01
C ALA A 20 13.38 13.45 -26.77
N LEU A 21 12.58 13.41 -27.84
CA LEU A 21 12.16 14.61 -28.56
C LEU A 21 11.21 15.51 -27.74
N ALA A 22 10.37 14.95 -26.88
CA ALA A 22 9.45 15.71 -26.01
C ALA A 22 10.16 16.59 -24.97
N HIS A 23 11.45 16.35 -24.70
CA HIS A 23 12.28 17.21 -23.85
C HIS A 23 12.87 18.42 -24.58
N ALA A 24 12.83 18.47 -25.92
CA ALA A 24 13.27 19.62 -26.69
C ALA A 24 12.06 20.52 -27.02
N LYS A 25 11.97 21.70 -26.39
CA LYS A 25 10.91 22.68 -26.65
C LYS A 25 11.11 23.39 -28.00
N SER A 26 10.66 22.80 -29.11
CA SER A 26 10.57 23.49 -30.40
C SER A 26 9.29 23.16 -31.18
N GLN A 27 8.84 24.09 -32.01
CA GLN A 27 7.61 24.00 -32.83
C GLN A 27 7.62 22.82 -33.82
N SER A 28 8.81 22.35 -34.22
CA SER A 28 9.01 21.13 -35.01
C SER A 28 8.57 19.84 -34.30
N PHE A 29 8.39 19.87 -32.98
CA PHE A 29 7.93 18.71 -32.19
C PHE A 29 6.48 18.36 -32.47
N GLN A 30 5.59 19.35 -32.62
CA GLN A 30 4.18 19.07 -32.87
C GLN A 30 3.96 18.43 -34.24
N GLU A 31 4.70 18.86 -35.26
CA GLU A 31 4.61 18.27 -36.60
C GLU A 31 5.16 16.83 -36.61
N ALA A 32 6.30 16.59 -35.96
CA ALA A 32 6.87 15.25 -35.82
C ALA A 32 5.98 14.31 -35.00
N PHE A 33 5.31 14.82 -33.96
CA PHE A 33 4.37 14.05 -33.15
C PHE A 33 3.12 13.66 -33.95
N MET A 34 2.56 14.59 -34.72
CA MET A 34 1.39 14.30 -35.55
C MET A 34 1.70 13.31 -36.67
N GLU A 35 2.91 13.38 -37.27
CA GLU A 35 3.35 12.42 -38.28
C GLU A 35 3.63 11.03 -37.67
N ALA A 36 4.21 10.97 -36.47
CA ALA A 36 4.40 9.71 -35.74
C ALA A 36 3.07 9.06 -35.34
N GLN A 37 2.09 9.86 -34.88
CA GLN A 37 0.74 9.39 -34.57
C GLN A 37 0.06 8.82 -35.82
N LYS A 38 0.17 9.50 -36.96
CA LYS A 38 -0.34 9.04 -38.25
C LYS A 38 0.29 7.72 -38.71
N GLN A 39 1.58 7.52 -38.46
CA GLN A 39 2.27 6.25 -38.75
C GLN A 39 1.84 5.11 -37.81
N ILE A 40 1.63 5.41 -36.53
CA ILE A 40 1.09 4.44 -35.55
C ILE A 40 -0.32 4.03 -35.95
N ASP A 41 -1.18 4.99 -36.30
CA ASP A 41 -2.56 4.72 -36.73
C ASP A 41 -2.59 3.91 -38.04
N ALA A 42 -1.62 4.12 -38.95
CA ALA A 42 -1.46 3.30 -40.15
C ALA A 42 -1.01 1.85 -39.83
N ILE A 43 -0.11 1.67 -38.86
CA ILE A 43 0.36 0.36 -38.40
C ILE A 43 -0.76 -0.43 -37.70
N PHE A 44 -1.64 0.25 -36.98
CA PHE A 44 -2.78 -0.34 -36.27
C PHE A 44 -4.11 -0.20 -37.00
N SER A 45 -4.07 0.02 -38.33
CA SER A 45 -5.29 0.09 -39.14
C SER A 45 -6.14 -1.18 -39.03
N ASP A 46 -7.46 -1.01 -39.22
CA ASP A 46 -8.43 -2.12 -39.22
C ASP A 46 -8.04 -3.25 -40.19
N GLU A 47 -7.31 -2.91 -41.25
CA GLU A 47 -6.78 -3.87 -42.22
C GLU A 47 -5.67 -4.77 -41.62
N PHE A 48 -4.77 -4.20 -40.79
CA PHE A 48 -3.73 -4.95 -40.11
C PHE A 48 -4.31 -5.90 -39.04
N MET A 49 -5.28 -5.42 -38.26
CA MET A 49 -5.97 -6.24 -37.26
C MET A 49 -6.79 -7.37 -37.91
N ASN A 50 -7.46 -7.09 -39.03
CA ASN A 50 -8.12 -8.10 -39.85
C ASN A 50 -7.15 -9.17 -40.38
N ARG A 51 -5.92 -8.79 -40.76
CA ARG A 51 -4.91 -9.75 -41.22
C ARG A 51 -4.42 -10.66 -40.11
N ILE A 52 -4.17 -10.13 -38.91
CA ILE A 52 -3.77 -10.93 -37.74
C ILE A 52 -4.87 -11.93 -37.35
N ALA A 53 -6.13 -11.48 -37.36
CA ALA A 53 -7.26 -12.33 -37.04
C ALA A 53 -7.41 -13.48 -38.06
N LYS A 54 -7.32 -13.20 -39.37
CA LYS A 54 -7.35 -14.23 -40.42
C LYS A 54 -6.21 -15.24 -40.31
N ASP A 55 -4.99 -14.80 -40.04
CA ASP A 55 -3.84 -15.69 -39.84
C ASP A 55 -3.99 -16.56 -38.57
N THR A 56 -4.68 -16.04 -37.55
CA THR A 56 -4.94 -16.76 -36.31
C THR A 56 -6.03 -17.83 -36.52
N ILE A 57 -7.11 -17.49 -37.22
CA ILE A 57 -8.16 -18.44 -37.61
C ILE A 57 -7.59 -19.57 -38.46
N LYS A 58 -6.75 -19.25 -39.46
CA LYS A 58 -6.09 -20.26 -40.30
C LYS A 58 -5.21 -21.21 -39.48
N LYS A 59 -4.44 -20.69 -38.52
CA LYS A 59 -3.61 -21.53 -37.63
C LYS A 59 -4.43 -22.43 -36.70
N ILE A 60 -5.61 -21.98 -36.29
CA ILE A 60 -6.53 -22.77 -35.48
C ILE A 60 -7.18 -23.86 -36.36
N SER A 61 -7.62 -23.53 -37.58
CA SER A 61 -8.20 -24.50 -38.52
C SER A 61 -7.22 -25.57 -38.98
N ASP A 62 -5.94 -25.23 -39.11
CA ASP A 62 -4.88 -26.16 -39.51
C ASP A 62 -4.44 -27.08 -38.36
N SER A 63 -4.90 -26.83 -37.13
CA SER A 63 -4.63 -27.70 -35.98
C SER A 63 -5.74 -28.75 -35.84
N ASN A 64 -5.38 -30.04 -35.90
CA ASN A 64 -6.30 -31.20 -35.86
C ASN A 64 -7.02 -31.41 -34.50
N LYS A 65 -7.57 -30.37 -33.88
CA LYS A 65 -8.43 -30.45 -32.69
C LYS A 65 -9.77 -29.77 -32.97
N PRO A 66 -10.91 -30.36 -32.56
CA PRO A 66 -12.21 -29.77 -32.78
C PRO A 66 -12.43 -28.63 -31.78
N GLU A 67 -12.08 -27.40 -32.17
CA GLU A 67 -12.47 -26.15 -31.48
C GLU A 67 -13.40 -25.32 -32.38
N THR A 68 -14.46 -25.93 -32.90
CA THR A 68 -15.43 -25.30 -33.81
C THR A 68 -16.15 -24.10 -33.17
N GLU A 69 -16.44 -24.12 -31.86
CA GLU A 69 -17.13 -23.01 -31.18
C GLU A 69 -16.28 -21.72 -31.11
N LYS A 70 -14.95 -21.82 -31.01
CA LYS A 70 -14.07 -20.65 -30.92
C LYS A 70 -13.85 -19.97 -32.27
N ILE A 71 -13.94 -20.73 -33.36
CA ILE A 71 -13.87 -20.18 -34.73
C ILE A 71 -15.12 -19.35 -35.01
N ASP A 72 -16.30 -19.86 -34.68
CA ASP A 72 -17.58 -19.17 -34.89
C ASP A 72 -17.67 -17.83 -34.13
N GLU A 73 -17.16 -17.77 -32.89
CA GLU A 73 -17.10 -16.52 -32.12
C GLU A 73 -16.16 -15.48 -32.74
N LEU A 74 -15.01 -15.92 -33.26
CA LEU A 74 -14.03 -15.05 -33.93
C LEU A 74 -14.54 -14.54 -35.28
N GLU A 75 -15.26 -15.36 -36.03
CA GLU A 75 -15.89 -14.96 -37.29
C GLU A 75 -17.00 -13.91 -37.07
N LYS A 76 -17.85 -14.10 -36.05
CA LYS A 76 -18.86 -13.10 -35.64
C LYS A 76 -18.23 -11.78 -35.24
N TYR A 77 -17.10 -11.81 -34.54
CA TYR A 77 -16.37 -10.61 -34.17
C TYR A 77 -15.84 -9.86 -35.42
N LEU A 78 -15.30 -10.58 -36.41
CA LEU A 78 -14.82 -10.00 -37.67
C LEU A 78 -15.94 -9.34 -38.49
N ASP A 79 -17.12 -9.95 -38.55
CA ASP A 79 -18.25 -9.35 -39.27
C ASP A 79 -18.79 -8.11 -38.56
N SER A 80 -18.70 -8.06 -37.22
CA SER A 80 -19.03 -6.85 -36.45
C SER A 80 -18.09 -5.67 -36.76
N ILE A 81 -16.82 -5.92 -37.07
CA ILE A 81 -15.85 -4.89 -37.47
C ILE A 81 -16.16 -4.38 -38.89
N LYS A 82 -16.48 -5.27 -39.83
CA LYS A 82 -16.86 -4.87 -41.20
C LYS A 82 -18.11 -3.99 -41.22
N SER A 83 -19.10 -4.28 -40.37
CA SER A 83 -20.33 -3.47 -40.30
C SER A 83 -20.14 -2.04 -39.78
N LYS A 84 -19.04 -1.77 -39.05
CA LYS A 84 -18.77 -0.46 -38.44
C LYS A 84 -17.94 0.49 -39.33
N SER A 85 -17.28 -0.01 -40.37
CA SER A 85 -16.40 0.80 -41.25
C SER A 85 -17.11 1.46 -42.45
N GLY A 86 -18.44 1.30 -42.59
CA GLY A 86 -19.20 1.75 -43.75
C GLY A 86 -19.94 3.10 -43.65
N LYS A 87 -19.59 4.01 -42.73
CA LYS A 87 -20.25 5.33 -42.64
C LYS A 87 -19.32 6.46 -43.08
N GLU A 88 -19.64 6.98 -44.27
CA GLU A 88 -18.98 8.09 -44.95
C GLU A 88 -18.91 9.37 -44.09
N ALA A 89 -17.76 10.04 -44.16
CA ALA A 89 -17.52 11.35 -43.55
C ALA A 89 -18.25 12.48 -44.32
N PRO A 90 -18.76 13.52 -43.64
CA PRO A 90 -19.39 14.65 -44.31
C PRO A 90 -18.35 15.52 -45.02
N ARG A 91 -18.65 15.84 -46.29
CA ARG A 91 -17.92 16.81 -47.12
C ARG A 91 -17.99 18.20 -46.48
N THR A 92 -16.84 18.84 -46.29
CA THR A 92 -16.74 20.26 -45.92
C THR A 92 -16.63 21.11 -47.18
N ASP A 93 -17.66 21.93 -47.41
CA ASP A 93 -17.68 22.93 -48.48
C ASP A 93 -16.76 24.12 -48.15
N THR A 94 -16.04 24.51 -49.18
CA THR A 94 -15.20 25.71 -49.32
C THR A 94 -15.93 27.01 -48.94
N PHE A 95 -15.32 27.81 -48.06
CA PHE A 95 -15.64 29.24 -47.91
C PHE A 95 -14.48 30.11 -48.39
N LYS A 96 -14.83 31.01 -49.33
CA LYS A 96 -13.97 31.99 -49.98
C LYS A 96 -13.56 33.12 -49.02
N ALA A 97 -12.36 33.63 -49.27
CA ALA A 97 -11.85 34.88 -48.71
C ALA A 97 -12.64 36.10 -49.21
N SER A 98 -12.84 37.06 -48.31
CA SER A 98 -13.06 38.46 -48.66
C SER A 98 -12.55 39.36 -47.54
N GLN A 99 -11.58 40.20 -47.90
CA GLN A 99 -11.07 41.32 -47.12
C GLN A 99 -12.10 42.46 -47.10
N SER A 100 -12.29 43.12 -45.95
CA SER A 100 -12.36 44.60 -45.87
C SER A 100 -12.50 45.09 -44.42
N ASN A 101 -11.51 45.90 -44.00
CA ASN A 101 -11.55 47.03 -43.07
C ASN A 101 -12.70 47.14 -42.05
N ASN A 102 -12.37 47.15 -40.74
CA ASN A 102 -12.85 48.20 -39.83
C ASN A 102 -12.15 48.25 -38.46
N LYS A 103 -11.74 49.49 -38.13
CA LYS A 103 -11.65 50.18 -36.83
C LYS A 103 -11.32 49.38 -35.55
N ILE A 104 -10.17 49.77 -35.00
CA ILE A 104 -9.74 49.64 -33.61
C ILE A 104 -10.87 50.11 -32.66
N ASN A 105 -11.43 49.18 -31.89
CA ASN A 105 -12.21 49.47 -30.69
C ASN A 105 -11.59 48.68 -29.54
N THR A 106 -11.15 49.40 -28.52
CA THR A 106 -10.60 48.88 -27.27
C THR A 106 -11.67 48.05 -26.54
N PRO A 107 -11.36 46.85 -26.01
CA PRO A 107 -12.33 46.07 -25.24
C PRO A 107 -12.70 46.80 -23.94
N PRO A 108 -13.97 46.80 -23.51
CA PRO A 108 -14.33 47.30 -22.19
C PRO A 108 -13.72 46.39 -21.14
N GLN A 109 -12.89 46.97 -20.27
CA GLN A 109 -12.48 46.34 -19.02
C GLN A 109 -13.74 46.06 -18.21
N THR A 110 -14.18 44.81 -18.26
CA THR A 110 -15.23 44.30 -17.39
C THR A 110 -14.57 44.17 -16.02
N SER A 111 -14.85 45.11 -15.13
CA SER A 111 -14.44 45.05 -13.74
C SER A 111 -15.13 43.86 -13.10
N GLU A 112 -14.43 42.72 -13.06
CA GLU A 112 -14.76 41.61 -12.18
C GLU A 112 -14.84 42.18 -10.76
N LYS A 113 -16.06 42.35 -10.28
CA LYS A 113 -16.34 42.55 -8.86
C LYS A 113 -15.67 41.40 -8.14
N GLN A 114 -14.57 41.70 -7.45
CA GLN A 114 -13.98 40.81 -6.46
C GLN A 114 -15.05 40.57 -5.39
N GLU A 115 -15.80 39.47 -5.54
CA GLU A 115 -16.62 38.94 -4.47
C GLU A 115 -15.68 38.73 -3.28
N ASN A 116 -15.89 39.51 -2.22
CA ASN A 116 -15.30 39.27 -0.92
C ASN A 116 -15.70 37.87 -0.47
N LYS A 117 -14.88 36.87 -0.81
CA LYS A 117 -15.05 35.47 -0.41
C LYS A 117 -14.98 35.41 1.11
N LYS A 118 -16.15 35.43 1.72
CA LYS A 118 -16.36 35.32 3.16
C LYS A 118 -15.74 33.99 3.62
N ILE A 119 -14.77 34.07 4.52
CA ILE A 119 -14.26 32.89 5.22
C ILE A 119 -15.49 32.19 5.86
N PRO A 120 -15.65 30.87 5.70
CA PRO A 120 -16.74 30.09 6.27
C PRO A 120 -16.71 30.36 7.74
N ASP A 121 -17.90 30.57 8.27
CA ASP A 121 -18.08 30.69 9.69
C ASP A 121 -17.41 29.47 10.36
N ARG A 122 -16.42 29.70 11.23
CA ARG A 122 -15.76 28.63 11.98
C ARG A 122 -16.79 27.77 12.70
N ASN A 123 -17.91 28.36 13.11
CA ASN A 123 -19.03 27.64 13.71
C ASN A 123 -19.65 26.61 12.75
N LEU A 124 -19.72 26.90 11.45
CA LEU A 124 -20.20 25.95 10.45
C LEU A 124 -19.27 24.74 10.34
N ILE A 125 -17.94 24.95 10.32
CA ILE A 125 -16.97 23.86 10.21
C ILE A 125 -17.09 22.93 11.42
N PHE A 126 -17.19 23.49 12.63
CA PHE A 126 -17.39 22.69 13.84
C PHE A 126 -18.74 21.97 13.85
N LYS A 127 -19.84 22.64 13.48
CA LYS A 127 -21.16 22.00 13.37
C LYS A 127 -21.18 20.86 12.35
N SER A 128 -20.40 20.99 11.27
CA SER A 128 -20.30 19.99 10.20
C SER A 128 -19.34 18.85 10.53
N THR A 129 -18.51 18.99 11.57
CA THR A 129 -17.61 17.93 12.02
C THR A 129 -18.40 16.99 12.94
N VAL A 130 -18.26 15.68 12.72
CA VAL A 130 -18.99 14.64 13.46
C VAL A 130 -18.01 13.72 14.19
N LEU A 131 -18.46 13.13 15.29
CA LEU A 131 -17.78 12.06 15.99
C LEU A 131 -18.23 10.71 15.41
N ILE A 132 -17.28 9.87 15.01
CA ILE A 132 -17.54 8.49 14.60
C ILE A 132 -17.01 7.57 15.70
N LYS A 133 -17.90 6.74 16.25
CA LYS A 133 -17.63 5.89 17.40
C LYS A 133 -18.10 4.46 17.12
N GLY A 134 -17.23 3.49 17.33
CA GLY A 134 -17.62 2.09 17.40
C GLY A 134 -17.07 1.45 18.68
N LYS A 135 -17.04 0.12 18.71
CA LYS A 135 -16.59 -0.63 19.89
C LYS A 135 -15.09 -0.45 20.19
N GLU A 136 -14.26 -0.40 19.17
CA GLU A 136 -12.80 -0.46 19.31
C GLU A 136 -12.11 0.86 18.98
N LYS A 137 -12.69 1.64 18.06
CA LYS A 137 -12.10 2.88 17.56
C LYS A 137 -13.08 4.03 17.64
N ARG A 138 -12.51 5.23 17.80
CA ARG A 138 -13.20 6.51 17.69
C ARG A 138 -12.34 7.46 16.86
N GLY A 139 -13.00 8.37 16.16
CA GLY A 139 -12.34 9.36 15.31
C GLY A 139 -13.35 10.36 14.79
N SER A 140 -12.94 11.12 13.79
CA SER A 140 -13.70 12.23 13.25
C SER A 140 -14.30 11.90 11.89
N GLY A 141 -15.32 12.64 11.51
CA GLY A 141 -15.83 12.72 10.14
C GLY A 141 -16.30 14.15 9.88
N PHE A 142 -16.80 14.42 8.68
CA PHE A 142 -17.47 15.68 8.42
C PHE A 142 -18.52 15.57 7.33
N ILE A 143 -19.57 16.37 7.45
CA ILE A 143 -20.65 16.50 6.49
C ILE A 143 -20.16 17.37 5.34
N ALA A 144 -20.20 16.84 4.12
CA ALA A 144 -19.76 17.51 2.91
C ALA A 144 -20.72 17.26 1.75
N GLU A 145 -20.63 18.11 0.73
CA GLU A 145 -21.31 17.91 -0.53
C GLU A 145 -20.37 17.19 -1.50
N PHE A 146 -20.71 15.96 -1.87
CA PHE A 146 -19.97 15.15 -2.84
C PHE A 146 -20.93 14.72 -3.94
N ASN A 147 -20.65 15.12 -5.18
CA ASN A 147 -21.51 14.89 -6.35
C ASN A 147 -22.97 15.29 -6.14
N GLY A 148 -23.21 16.45 -5.51
CA GLY A 148 -24.55 16.97 -5.23
C GLY A 148 -25.29 16.22 -4.12
N CYS A 149 -24.66 15.25 -3.46
CA CYS A 149 -25.22 14.55 -2.31
C CYS A 149 -24.55 15.02 -1.00
N LYS A 150 -25.37 15.22 0.03
CA LYS A 150 -24.90 15.43 1.40
C LYS A 150 -24.47 14.09 1.99
N VAL A 151 -23.20 13.97 2.32
CA VAL A 151 -22.57 12.73 2.81
C VAL A 151 -21.62 13.05 3.95
N ILE A 152 -21.22 12.02 4.70
CA ILE A 152 -20.13 12.15 5.67
C ILE A 152 -18.88 11.50 5.12
N LEU A 153 -17.78 12.25 5.10
CA LEU A 153 -16.46 11.76 4.73
C LEU A 153 -15.64 11.46 5.99
N THR A 154 -14.88 10.37 5.94
CA THR A 154 -13.93 9.95 6.98
C THR A 154 -12.88 8.99 6.39
N ASN A 155 -12.05 8.38 7.21
CA ASN A 155 -11.10 7.34 6.81
C ASN A 155 -11.72 5.94 6.88
N ILE A 156 -11.28 5.04 5.99
CA ILE A 156 -11.63 3.61 6.05
C ILE A 156 -11.03 2.99 7.32
N ASN A 157 -9.80 3.37 7.68
CA ASN A 157 -9.08 2.82 8.83
C ASN A 157 -9.82 2.99 10.19
N LEU A 158 -10.73 3.97 10.27
CA LEU A 158 -11.57 4.27 11.44
C LEU A 158 -12.78 3.33 11.53
N LEU A 159 -13.33 2.98 10.38
CA LEU A 159 -14.45 2.03 10.25
C LEU A 159 -13.94 0.58 10.27
N PHE A 160 -12.68 0.39 9.89
CA PHE A 160 -12.09 -0.93 9.77
C PHE A 160 -11.95 -1.66 11.11
N GLY A 161 -12.48 -2.89 11.21
CA GLY A 161 -12.54 -3.69 12.44
C GLY A 161 -13.48 -3.15 13.51
N ASN A 162 -14.16 -2.04 13.25
CA ASN A 162 -14.90 -1.31 14.27
C ASN A 162 -16.40 -1.63 14.17
N SER A 163 -16.88 -2.52 15.04
CA SER A 163 -18.29 -2.93 15.09
C SER A 163 -19.18 -1.86 15.74
N ASN A 164 -20.47 -1.88 15.42
CA ASN A 164 -21.50 -0.98 15.96
C ASN A 164 -21.19 0.51 15.75
N ILE A 165 -20.82 0.88 14.53
CA ILE A 165 -20.54 2.26 14.16
C ILE A 165 -21.75 3.14 14.43
N ARG A 166 -21.51 4.24 15.15
CA ARG A 166 -22.43 5.35 15.37
C ARG A 166 -21.77 6.63 14.90
N VAL A 167 -22.57 7.49 14.30
CA VAL A 167 -22.18 8.84 13.92
C VAL A 167 -22.95 9.79 14.81
N ILE A 168 -22.23 10.66 15.52
CA ILE A 168 -22.77 11.62 16.47
C ILE A 168 -22.40 13.01 15.97
N ASP A 169 -23.40 13.87 15.77
CA ASP A 169 -23.16 15.24 15.31
C ASP A 169 -22.72 16.17 16.46
N PHE A 170 -22.45 17.44 16.13
CA PHE A 170 -22.05 18.46 17.09
C PHE A 170 -23.11 18.73 18.18
N PHE A 171 -24.38 18.42 17.93
CA PHE A 171 -25.49 18.58 18.87
C PHE A 171 -25.77 17.29 19.66
N SER A 172 -24.83 16.34 19.64
CA SER A 172 -24.95 15.01 20.28
C SER A 172 -26.11 14.16 19.75
N ARG A 173 -26.60 14.45 18.54
CA ARG A 173 -27.63 13.64 17.88
C ARG A 173 -26.97 12.50 17.12
N GLN A 174 -27.52 11.30 17.27
CA GLN A 174 -27.07 10.16 16.47
C GLN A 174 -27.67 10.27 15.05
N LEU A 175 -26.80 10.35 14.05
CA LEU A 175 -27.21 10.37 12.65
C LEU A 175 -27.46 8.94 12.14
N GLU A 176 -28.57 8.76 11.42
CA GLU A 176 -28.91 7.47 10.82
C GLU A 176 -28.03 7.19 9.59
N ILE A 177 -27.35 6.05 9.58
CA ILE A 177 -26.50 5.58 8.49
C ILE A 177 -27.35 4.77 7.51
N LYS A 178 -27.47 5.23 6.26
CA LYS A 178 -28.17 4.51 5.19
C LYS A 178 -27.27 3.50 4.49
N SER A 179 -26.05 3.90 4.18
CA SER A 179 -25.07 3.06 3.49
C SER A 179 -23.67 3.62 3.66
N ILE A 180 -22.66 2.74 3.58
CA ILE A 180 -21.25 3.11 3.62
C ILE A 180 -20.61 2.69 2.31
N TYR A 181 -19.72 3.53 1.78
CA TYR A 181 -18.90 3.25 0.61
C TYR A 181 -17.43 3.42 0.96
N PHE A 182 -16.57 2.59 0.39
CA PHE A 182 -15.12 2.67 0.51
C PHE A 182 -14.50 3.00 -0.83
N ALA A 183 -13.57 3.95 -0.83
CA ALA A 183 -12.72 4.20 -1.97
C ALA A 183 -11.74 3.03 -2.14
N GLU A 184 -11.63 2.50 -3.36
CA GLU A 184 -10.72 1.38 -3.64
C GLU A 184 -9.24 1.74 -3.54
N ASP A 185 -8.90 3.01 -3.78
CA ASP A 185 -7.54 3.41 -4.08
C ASP A 185 -6.89 4.30 -3.02
N ARG A 186 -7.62 4.64 -1.94
CA ARG A 186 -7.16 5.50 -0.84
C ARG A 186 -8.02 5.34 0.41
N ASP A 187 -7.52 5.81 1.55
CA ASP A 187 -8.16 5.71 2.87
C ASP A 187 -9.30 6.74 3.04
N ILE A 188 -10.35 6.62 2.22
CA ILE A 188 -11.58 7.43 2.31
C ILE A 188 -12.80 6.52 2.36
N ALA A 189 -13.65 6.78 3.35
CA ALA A 189 -14.98 6.23 3.45
C ALA A 189 -16.03 7.34 3.33
N LEU A 190 -17.16 6.98 2.73
CA LEU A 190 -18.26 7.86 2.42
C LEU A 190 -19.54 7.25 3.02
N ILE A 191 -20.13 7.95 3.98
CA ILE A 191 -21.29 7.48 4.73
C ILE A 191 -22.49 8.30 4.28
N ASN A 192 -23.44 7.65 3.63
CA ASN A 192 -24.72 8.27 3.32
C ASN A 192 -25.58 8.28 4.58
N ILE A 193 -26.11 9.45 4.90
CA ILE A 193 -27.00 9.67 6.04
C ILE A 193 -28.43 9.95 5.58
N ALA A 194 -29.40 9.84 6.49
CA ALA A 194 -30.75 10.34 6.24
C ALA A 194 -30.76 11.85 5.92
N GLN A 195 -31.69 12.27 5.06
CA GLN A 195 -31.71 13.63 4.48
C GLN A 195 -32.00 14.72 5.52
N ASP A 196 -32.59 14.35 6.67
CA ASP A 196 -33.10 15.26 7.71
C ASP A 196 -31.98 15.90 8.56
N CYS A 197 -30.75 15.92 8.06
CA CYS A 197 -29.65 16.60 8.70
C CYS A 197 -29.64 18.08 8.31
N ASP A 198 -30.15 18.95 9.18
CA ASP A 198 -30.22 20.41 8.97
C ASP A 198 -28.86 21.11 8.89
N ILE A 199 -27.77 20.40 9.18
CA ILE A 199 -26.42 20.96 9.15
C ILE A 199 -26.00 21.20 7.70
N PRO A 200 -25.66 22.44 7.29
CA PRO A 200 -25.21 22.71 5.93
C PRO A 200 -23.91 21.95 5.63
N PRO A 201 -23.77 21.34 4.44
CA PRO A 201 -22.57 20.59 4.11
C PRO A 201 -21.38 21.52 3.82
N LEU A 202 -20.17 21.06 4.13
CA LEU A 202 -18.95 21.73 3.70
C LEU A 202 -18.73 21.54 2.20
N ARG A 203 -18.22 22.60 1.55
CA ARG A 203 -17.83 22.56 0.14
C ARG A 203 -16.44 21.95 -0.02
N ILE A 204 -16.30 21.05 -0.99
CA ILE A 204 -15.03 20.43 -1.36
C ILE A 204 -14.39 21.27 -2.46
N GLU A 205 -13.08 21.51 -2.33
CA GLU A 205 -12.30 22.18 -3.37
C GLU A 205 -12.21 21.27 -4.59
N ARG A 206 -12.52 21.80 -5.79
CA ARG A 206 -12.59 20.98 -7.01
C ARG A 206 -11.21 20.67 -7.59
N ASP A 207 -10.27 21.59 -7.40
CA ASP A 207 -8.90 21.43 -7.88
C ASP A 207 -7.94 21.99 -6.84
N ILE A 208 -7.34 21.09 -6.06
CA ILE A 208 -6.38 21.50 -5.04
C ILE A 208 -4.98 21.75 -5.63
N ALA A 209 -4.69 21.30 -6.85
CA ALA A 209 -3.35 21.42 -7.45
C ALA A 209 -2.93 22.88 -7.65
N ASN A 210 -3.91 23.78 -7.76
CA ASN A 210 -3.68 25.22 -7.90
C ASN A 210 -3.54 25.96 -6.56
N ILE A 211 -3.63 25.27 -5.42
CA ILE A 211 -3.39 25.89 -4.12
C ILE A 211 -1.88 26.06 -3.94
N PRO A 212 -1.39 27.30 -3.74
CA PRO A 212 0.04 27.51 -3.54
C PRO A 212 0.55 26.74 -2.33
N LEU A 213 1.72 26.09 -2.46
CA LEU A 213 2.43 25.56 -1.31
C LEU A 213 2.70 26.68 -0.29
N LYS A 214 2.86 26.30 0.98
CA LYS A 214 2.95 27.18 2.14
C LYS A 214 1.67 27.96 2.46
N SER A 215 0.56 27.71 1.75
CA SER A 215 -0.74 28.25 2.14
C SER A 215 -1.17 27.73 3.51
N ASN A 216 -1.80 28.61 4.29
CA ASN A 216 -2.38 28.23 5.59
C ASN A 216 -3.48 27.18 5.39
N VAL A 217 -3.47 26.17 6.25
CA VAL A 217 -4.48 25.11 6.31
C VAL A 217 -4.85 24.85 7.77
N THR A 218 -6.09 24.41 8.01
CA THR A 218 -6.54 24.03 9.35
C THR A 218 -7.21 22.66 9.29
N ALA A 219 -6.68 21.69 10.04
CA ALA A 219 -7.32 20.39 10.24
C ALA A 219 -8.26 20.46 11.43
N TYR A 220 -9.48 19.96 11.28
CA TYR A 220 -10.50 19.89 12.34
C TYR A 220 -10.75 18.43 12.74
N GLY A 221 -11.22 18.20 13.96
CA GLY A 221 -11.59 16.89 14.45
C GLY A 221 -12.30 16.92 15.80
N THR A 222 -12.75 15.76 16.27
CA THR A 222 -13.40 15.56 17.57
C THR A 222 -12.49 14.73 18.47
N ALA A 223 -11.61 15.39 19.23
CA ALA A 223 -10.81 14.73 20.25
C ALA A 223 -11.61 14.65 21.56
N ARG A 224 -11.76 13.45 22.12
CA ARG A 224 -12.47 13.21 23.40
C ARG A 224 -13.83 13.92 23.51
N GLU A 225 -14.63 13.90 22.44
CA GLU A 225 -15.98 14.51 22.37
C GLU A 225 -16.00 16.05 22.29
N TYR A 226 -14.84 16.70 22.21
CA TYR A 226 -14.74 18.14 21.98
C TYR A 226 -14.15 18.42 20.60
N ALA A 227 -14.65 19.47 19.95
CA ALA A 227 -14.13 19.89 18.68
C ALA A 227 -12.76 20.57 18.86
N LYS A 228 -11.76 20.10 18.13
CA LYS A 228 -10.40 20.66 18.09
C LYS A 228 -10.03 21.07 16.67
N SER A 229 -9.09 22.00 16.57
CA SER A 229 -8.50 22.42 15.31
C SER A 229 -6.99 22.56 15.44
N SER A 230 -6.25 22.20 14.40
CA SER A 230 -4.79 22.38 14.30
C SER A 230 -4.45 23.11 13.01
N THR A 231 -3.87 24.30 13.15
CA THR A 231 -3.42 25.12 12.01
C THR A 231 -1.99 24.75 11.62
N GLY A 232 -1.72 24.77 10.33
CA GLY A 232 -0.39 24.55 9.75
C GLY A 232 -0.33 25.12 8.34
N ILE A 233 0.62 24.62 7.57
CA ILE A 233 0.83 24.99 6.16
C ILE A 233 0.79 23.75 5.27
N LEU A 234 0.37 23.96 4.03
CA LEU A 234 0.45 22.97 2.95
C LEU A 234 1.91 22.82 2.49
N LEU A 235 2.49 21.64 2.66
CA LEU A 235 3.90 21.37 2.33
C LEU A 235 4.06 20.75 0.93
N GLY A 236 3.12 19.90 0.53
CA GLY A 236 3.18 19.17 -0.74
C GLY A 236 1.82 18.62 -1.14
N ILE A 237 1.65 18.37 -2.44
CA ILE A 237 0.47 17.72 -3.00
C ILE A 237 0.97 16.58 -3.89
N THR A 238 0.50 15.36 -3.62
CA THR A 238 0.74 14.19 -4.46
C THR A 238 -0.55 13.81 -5.20
N VAL A 239 -0.53 12.72 -5.96
CA VAL A 239 -1.74 12.22 -6.66
C VAL A 239 -2.87 11.89 -5.69
N LYS A 240 -2.58 11.40 -4.48
CA LYS A 240 -3.61 10.92 -3.53
C LYS A 240 -3.54 11.55 -2.15
N THR A 241 -2.43 12.21 -1.81
CA THR A 241 -2.19 12.77 -0.49
C THR A 241 -1.79 14.24 -0.57
N ILE A 242 -1.95 14.92 0.56
CA ILE A 242 -1.38 16.24 0.82
C ILE A 242 -0.51 16.16 2.07
N ASP A 243 0.69 16.72 1.96
CA ASP A 243 1.62 16.83 3.08
C ASP A 243 1.39 18.16 3.77
N LEU A 244 1.35 18.16 5.09
CA LEU A 244 0.94 19.30 5.90
C LEU A 244 1.71 19.35 7.20
N SER A 245 1.86 20.56 7.75
CA SER A 245 2.56 20.77 9.02
C SER A 245 1.65 20.69 10.26
N CYS A 246 0.33 20.48 10.09
CA CYS A 246 -0.60 20.41 11.22
C CYS A 246 -0.29 19.20 12.13
N VAL A 247 -0.54 19.38 13.41
CA VAL A 247 -0.47 18.29 14.39
C VAL A 247 -1.81 17.55 14.39
N ILE A 248 -1.87 16.46 13.62
CA ILE A 248 -3.02 15.55 13.60
C ILE A 248 -2.81 14.47 14.67
N GLU A 249 -3.71 14.45 15.66
CA GLU A 249 -3.83 13.39 16.66
C GLU A 249 -4.68 12.24 16.11
N LYS A 250 -4.49 11.02 16.62
CA LYS A 250 -5.25 9.83 16.19
C LYS A 250 -6.77 10.02 16.28
N GLU A 251 -7.24 10.73 17.30
CA GLU A 251 -8.66 11.02 17.51
C GLU A 251 -9.22 12.06 16.53
N ASN A 252 -8.36 12.90 15.94
CA ASN A 252 -8.72 13.89 14.94
C ASN A 252 -8.65 13.34 13.50
N SER A 253 -8.24 12.08 13.33
CA SER A 253 -8.22 11.40 12.02
C SER A 253 -9.64 11.23 11.50
N GLY A 254 -9.84 11.48 10.20
CA GLY A 254 -11.15 11.46 9.53
C GLY A 254 -11.83 12.82 9.42
N GLY A 255 -11.29 13.85 10.07
CA GLY A 255 -11.86 15.20 10.01
C GLY A 255 -11.44 16.00 8.76
N PRO A 256 -12.03 17.17 8.53
CA PRO A 256 -11.76 17.97 7.33
C PRO A 256 -10.47 18.78 7.49
N ILE A 257 -9.73 18.91 6.37
CA ILE A 257 -8.65 19.88 6.23
C ILE A 257 -9.16 21.03 5.38
N ILE A 258 -9.17 22.24 5.94
CA ILE A 258 -9.71 23.45 5.30
C ILE A 258 -8.57 24.33 4.80
N SER A 259 -8.67 24.80 3.56
CA SER A 259 -7.77 25.80 3.00
C SER A 259 -8.06 27.18 3.58
N GLY A 260 -7.06 27.87 4.11
CA GLY A 260 -7.21 29.26 4.55
C GLY A 260 -7.50 30.23 3.41
N LYS A 261 -7.15 29.87 2.17
CA LYS A 261 -7.33 30.71 0.97
C LYS A 261 -8.72 30.55 0.36
N THR A 262 -9.11 29.31 0.07
CA THR A 262 -10.37 29.02 -0.63
C THR A 262 -11.49 28.69 0.30
N SER A 263 -11.16 28.43 1.57
CA SER A 263 -12.13 28.15 2.60
C SER A 263 -12.94 26.87 2.39
N ASN A 264 -12.52 26.04 1.45
CA ASN A 264 -13.10 24.75 1.14
C ASN A 264 -12.30 23.62 1.78
N VAL A 265 -12.90 22.43 1.84
CA VAL A 265 -12.23 21.19 2.23
C VAL A 265 -11.27 20.76 1.11
N ILE A 266 -10.00 20.54 1.45
CA ILE A 266 -8.97 20.08 0.52
C ILE A 266 -8.53 18.62 0.76
N GLY A 267 -8.95 18.02 1.88
CA GLY A 267 -8.64 16.64 2.19
C GLY A 267 -9.25 16.15 3.51
N VAL A 268 -9.10 14.86 3.76
CA VAL A 268 -9.45 14.18 5.01
C VAL A 268 -8.18 13.99 5.84
N SER A 269 -8.16 14.41 7.10
CA SER A 269 -7.01 14.25 8.00
C SER A 269 -6.72 12.77 8.28
N SER A 270 -5.47 12.35 8.15
CA SER A 270 -5.05 10.99 8.46
C SER A 270 -3.87 10.99 9.44
N CYS A 271 -3.94 10.12 10.43
CA CYS A 271 -2.89 9.85 11.38
C CYS A 271 -2.68 8.33 11.47
N ILE A 272 -1.54 7.86 10.97
CA ILE A 272 -1.19 6.44 10.96
C ILE A 272 -0.01 6.23 11.89
N ASP A 273 -0.23 5.43 12.92
CA ASP A 273 0.85 4.90 13.76
C ASP A 273 1.60 3.83 12.97
N ARG A 274 2.67 4.22 12.27
CA ARG A 274 3.63 3.23 11.78
C ARG A 274 4.56 2.88 12.93
N LYS A 275 4.26 1.76 13.58
CA LYS A 275 5.26 1.10 14.41
C LYS A 275 6.35 0.57 13.49
N LEU A 276 7.46 1.28 13.42
CA LEU A 276 8.66 0.79 12.75
C LEU A 276 9.32 -0.16 13.74
N HIS A 277 8.93 -1.43 13.67
CA HIS A 277 9.38 -2.45 14.64
C HIS A 277 10.90 -2.73 14.57
N TRP A 278 11.61 -2.15 13.60
CA TRP A 278 13.04 -2.37 13.32
C TRP A 278 14.00 -1.27 13.84
N SER A 279 13.52 -0.14 14.38
CA SER A 279 14.46 0.79 15.01
C SER A 279 14.75 0.37 16.45
N ASP A 280 16.02 0.31 16.83
CA ASP A 280 16.43 0.11 18.22
C ASP A 280 16.23 1.40 19.06
N SER A 281 16.10 2.57 18.44
CA SER A 281 15.87 3.83 19.16
C SER A 281 14.38 4.06 19.43
N GLU A 282 14.02 4.32 20.69
CA GLU A 282 12.63 4.64 21.08
C GLU A 282 12.05 5.82 20.28
N ALA A 283 12.89 6.75 19.85
CA ALA A 283 12.49 7.92 19.06
C ALA A 283 12.09 7.59 17.61
N GLU A 284 12.59 6.51 17.01
CA GLU A 284 12.25 6.09 15.64
C GLU A 284 11.22 4.95 15.61
N LYS A 285 10.95 4.27 16.74
CA LYS A 285 9.94 3.20 16.86
C LYS A 285 8.51 3.68 16.60
N GLU A 286 8.22 4.97 16.81
CA GLU A 286 6.89 5.56 16.58
C GLU A 286 6.97 6.75 15.61
N LYS A 287 7.21 6.47 14.33
CA LYS A 287 7.02 7.49 13.30
C LYS A 287 5.53 7.63 12.99
N ILE A 288 4.87 8.53 13.71
CA ILE A 288 3.49 8.93 13.43
C ILE A 288 3.48 9.65 12.07
N LEU A 289 2.87 9.03 11.06
CA LEU A 289 2.70 9.65 9.75
C LEU A 289 1.41 10.47 9.76
N ARG A 290 1.55 11.78 9.50
CA ARG A 290 0.44 12.74 9.45
C ARG A 290 0.36 13.32 8.05
N PHE A 291 -0.80 13.20 7.42
CA PHE A 291 -1.05 13.69 6.06
C PHE A 291 -2.55 13.88 5.86
N GLY A 292 -2.93 14.49 4.75
CA GLY A 292 -4.32 14.51 4.29
C GLY A 292 -4.53 13.60 3.09
N THR A 293 -5.68 12.95 2.99
CA THR A 293 -6.08 12.21 1.79
C THR A 293 -6.90 13.12 0.87
N ARG A 294 -6.55 13.17 -0.42
CA ARG A 294 -7.22 14.00 -1.43
C ARG A 294 -8.61 13.48 -1.77
N ILE A 295 -9.58 14.40 -1.82
CA ILE A 295 -10.98 14.13 -2.15
C ILE A 295 -11.36 14.67 -3.53
N ASP A 296 -10.67 15.72 -4.00
CA ASP A 296 -10.99 16.45 -5.24
C ASP A 296 -10.93 15.57 -6.49
N ASN A 297 -10.07 14.55 -6.49
CA ASN A 297 -9.92 13.58 -7.56
C ASN A 297 -10.38 12.16 -7.16
N LEU A 298 -11.35 12.07 -6.25
CA LEU A 298 -12.00 10.80 -5.90
C LEU A 298 -12.94 10.37 -7.03
N ASN A 299 -12.67 9.24 -7.66
CA ASN A 299 -13.53 8.71 -8.73
C ASN A 299 -14.75 8.00 -8.11
N PRO A 300 -15.99 8.46 -8.38
CA PRO A 300 -17.22 7.83 -7.87
C PRO A 300 -17.41 6.38 -8.33
N GLU A 301 -16.91 6.03 -9.51
CA GLU A 301 -16.99 4.67 -10.06
C GLU A 301 -16.10 3.68 -9.28
N LYS A 302 -15.12 4.18 -8.52
CA LYS A 302 -14.23 3.39 -7.65
C LYS A 302 -14.69 3.36 -6.19
N LEU A 303 -15.97 3.66 -5.95
CA LEU A 303 -16.60 3.54 -4.63
C LEU A 303 -17.32 2.20 -4.51
N ILE A 304 -16.81 1.33 -3.65
CA ILE A 304 -17.44 0.04 -3.34
C ILE A 304 -18.40 0.22 -2.18
N ARG A 305 -19.68 -0.15 -2.38
CA ARG A 305 -20.65 -0.22 -1.30
C ARG A 305 -20.27 -1.32 -0.29
N LEU A 306 -20.26 -0.97 0.98
CA LEU A 306 -20.09 -1.90 2.09
C LEU A 306 -21.29 -2.84 2.19
N ASP A 307 -21.03 -4.12 1.95
CA ASP A 307 -21.88 -5.23 2.37
C ASP A 307 -21.43 -5.64 3.77
N VAL A 308 -22.29 -5.37 4.75
CA VAL A 308 -22.04 -5.62 6.18
C VAL A 308 -21.82 -7.10 6.48
N ASN A 309 -22.54 -8.01 5.80
CA ASN A 309 -22.44 -9.44 6.06
C ASN A 309 -21.12 -10.00 5.53
N SER A 310 -20.79 -9.68 4.28
CA SER A 310 -19.50 -10.04 3.68
C SER A 310 -18.34 -9.45 4.50
N TYR A 311 -18.45 -8.19 4.91
CA TYR A 311 -17.43 -7.52 5.71
C TYR A 311 -17.23 -8.14 7.09
N ASN A 312 -18.31 -8.45 7.82
CA ASN A 312 -18.22 -9.11 9.12
C ASN A 312 -17.61 -10.51 9.00
N THR A 313 -17.92 -11.22 7.91
CA THR A 313 -17.33 -12.53 7.59
C THR A 313 -15.82 -12.40 7.38
N ASP A 314 -15.38 -11.42 6.60
CA ASP A 314 -13.95 -11.14 6.37
C ASP A 314 -13.22 -10.78 7.67
N LEU A 315 -13.83 -9.95 8.53
CA LEU A 315 -13.28 -9.60 9.84
C LEU A 315 -13.16 -10.82 10.76
N GLN A 316 -14.13 -11.74 10.71
CA GLN A 316 -14.06 -12.97 11.51
C GLN A 316 -12.89 -13.85 11.06
N TYR A 317 -12.67 -14.02 9.75
CA TYR A 317 -11.53 -14.77 9.26
C TYR A 317 -10.19 -14.15 9.66
N GLN A 318 -10.08 -12.82 9.60
CA GLN A 318 -8.89 -12.12 10.09
C GLN A 318 -8.65 -12.36 11.58
N LYS A 319 -9.72 -12.31 12.38
CA LYS A 319 -9.64 -12.58 13.81
C LYS A 319 -9.19 -14.01 14.08
N ASP A 320 -9.73 -14.98 13.37
CA ASP A 320 -9.35 -16.38 13.48
C ASP A 320 -7.88 -16.58 13.11
N LEU A 321 -7.40 -15.93 12.04
CA LEU A 321 -5.99 -15.97 11.64
C LEU A 321 -5.06 -15.30 12.67
N LYS A 322 -5.44 -14.13 13.21
CA LYS A 322 -4.71 -13.46 14.29
C LYS A 322 -4.63 -14.33 15.54
N ASP A 323 -5.73 -15.00 15.90
CA ASP A 323 -5.80 -15.89 17.06
C ASP A 323 -4.86 -17.11 16.88
N VAL A 324 -4.82 -17.75 15.71
CA VAL A 324 -3.89 -18.87 15.49
C VAL A 324 -2.43 -18.45 15.32
N ASN A 325 -2.16 -17.26 14.77
CA ASN A 325 -0.81 -16.68 14.75
C ASN A 325 -0.31 -16.42 16.17
N THR A 326 -1.16 -15.84 17.02
CA THR A 326 -0.86 -15.62 18.45
C THR A 326 -0.54 -16.95 19.14
N LEU A 327 -1.29 -18.01 18.85
CA LEU A 327 -0.98 -19.34 19.37
C LEU A 327 0.38 -19.86 18.88
N GLY A 328 0.67 -19.75 17.58
CA GLY A 328 1.96 -20.16 17.02
C GLY A 328 3.13 -19.44 17.69
N GLU A 329 2.98 -18.15 17.96
CA GLU A 329 3.95 -17.37 18.73
C GLU A 329 4.14 -17.88 20.16
N ILE A 330 3.04 -18.13 20.89
CA ILE A 330 3.09 -18.63 22.28
C ILE A 330 3.83 -19.97 22.31
N PHE A 331 3.47 -20.88 21.38
CA PHE A 331 4.11 -22.18 21.25
C PHE A 331 5.62 -22.05 21.01
N LEU A 332 6.03 -21.26 20.02
CA LEU A 332 7.45 -21.06 19.73
C LEU A 332 8.19 -20.37 20.89
N LYS A 333 7.57 -19.40 21.58
CA LYS A 333 8.13 -18.76 22.78
C LYS A 333 8.38 -19.74 23.91
N ASP A 334 7.43 -20.62 24.19
CA ASP A 334 7.58 -21.58 25.28
C ASP A 334 8.66 -22.62 24.94
N VAL A 335 8.72 -23.10 23.70
CA VAL A 335 9.73 -24.10 23.28
C VAL A 335 11.14 -23.52 23.28
N TYR A 336 11.32 -22.29 22.81
CA TYR A 336 12.64 -21.65 22.71
C TYR A 336 13.08 -20.92 24.00
N GLY A 337 12.25 -20.87 25.05
CA GLY A 337 12.56 -20.19 26.32
C GLY A 337 12.44 -18.66 26.25
N GLU A 338 12.90 -18.04 25.16
CA GLU A 338 12.56 -16.68 24.73
C GLU A 338 12.70 -16.55 23.21
N PHE A 339 11.60 -16.62 22.46
CA PHE A 339 11.59 -16.35 21.00
C PHE A 339 11.88 -14.88 20.64
N LYS A 340 12.32 -14.06 21.60
CA LYS A 340 12.41 -12.59 21.46
C LYS A 340 13.77 -12.07 21.01
N ASN A 341 14.84 -12.88 21.04
CA ASN A 341 16.20 -12.38 20.84
C ASN A 341 17.00 -13.06 19.72
N SER A 342 16.41 -13.97 18.93
CA SER A 342 17.12 -14.48 17.77
C SER A 342 17.23 -13.37 16.71
N ARG A 343 18.45 -13.07 16.25
CA ARG A 343 18.70 -12.18 15.10
C ARG A 343 17.87 -12.57 13.88
N GLU A 344 17.50 -13.84 13.75
CA GLU A 344 16.78 -14.43 12.62
C GLU A 344 15.30 -13.99 12.59
N THR A 345 14.64 -13.89 13.75
CA THR A 345 13.26 -13.35 13.85
C THR A 345 13.21 -11.87 13.48
N LYS A 346 14.26 -11.10 13.83
CA LYS A 346 14.42 -9.69 13.40
C LYS A 346 14.62 -9.58 11.89
N VAL A 347 15.45 -10.44 11.30
CA VAL A 347 15.75 -10.45 9.85
C VAL A 347 14.54 -10.85 9.01
N ILE A 348 13.65 -11.71 9.50
CA ILE A 348 12.46 -12.12 8.73
C ILE A 348 11.37 -11.06 8.76
N VAL A 349 11.14 -10.39 9.89
CA VAL A 349 10.31 -9.17 9.94
C VAL A 349 10.90 -8.10 9.02
N GLU A 350 12.22 -7.90 9.04
CA GLU A 350 12.92 -6.96 8.14
C GLU A 350 12.84 -7.37 6.66
N TYR A 351 12.86 -8.67 6.34
CA TYR A 351 12.73 -9.20 4.98
C TYR A 351 11.30 -9.04 4.42
N LEU A 352 10.27 -9.40 5.21
CA LEU A 352 8.87 -9.24 4.83
C LEU A 352 8.50 -7.75 4.64
N GLU A 353 9.04 -6.86 5.47
CA GLU A 353 8.89 -5.40 5.32
C GLU A 353 9.68 -4.83 4.13
N ASN A 354 10.80 -5.46 3.74
CA ASN A 354 11.58 -5.06 2.57
C ASN A 354 10.98 -5.59 1.25
N GLU A 355 10.29 -6.73 1.24
CA GLU A 355 9.49 -7.19 0.09
C GLU A 355 8.31 -6.25 -0.19
N GLN A 356 7.61 -5.75 0.84
CA GLN A 356 6.58 -4.69 0.69
C GLN A 356 7.13 -3.38 0.12
N LYS A 357 8.42 -3.07 0.37
CA LYS A 357 9.11 -1.93 -0.25
C LYS A 357 9.57 -2.24 -1.67
N LYS A 358 9.86 -3.49 -2.04
CA LYS A 358 10.23 -3.86 -3.42
C LYS A 358 9.07 -3.71 -4.38
N ASP A 359 7.83 -3.88 -3.94
CA ASP A 359 6.65 -3.60 -4.77
C ASP A 359 6.33 -2.10 -4.84
N ALA A 360 6.78 -1.28 -3.87
CA ALA A 360 6.80 0.18 -3.97
C ALA A 360 8.02 0.74 -4.75
N ALA A 361 9.10 -0.05 -4.87
CA ALA A 361 10.33 0.27 -5.58
C ALA A 361 10.38 -0.33 -7.00
N LYS A 362 9.44 -1.21 -7.39
CA LYS A 362 9.23 -1.54 -8.81
C LYS A 362 8.69 -0.36 -9.63
N ASP A 363 8.24 0.70 -8.97
CA ASP A 363 7.98 2.03 -9.56
C ASP A 363 9.14 3.03 -9.36
N LYS A 364 10.21 2.64 -8.65
CA LYS A 364 11.40 3.45 -8.35
C LYS A 364 12.63 2.55 -8.24
N ASP A 365 13.18 2.17 -9.39
CA ASP A 365 14.62 2.23 -9.66
C ASP A 365 14.92 1.60 -11.03
N LYS A 366 15.02 2.46 -12.05
CA LYS A 366 16.32 2.55 -12.74
C LYS A 366 17.29 3.16 -11.73
N GLU A 367 18.49 2.59 -11.65
CA GLU A 367 19.67 3.06 -10.91
C GLU A 367 19.83 2.58 -9.45
N ASP A 368 20.31 1.35 -9.41
CA ASP A 368 21.65 1.03 -8.93
C ASP A 368 21.91 0.55 -7.50
N SER A 369 22.67 -0.54 -7.53
CA SER A 369 23.05 -1.44 -6.47
C SER A 369 24.41 -1.09 -5.85
N LYS A 370 24.46 -1.20 -4.51
CA LYS A 370 25.61 -1.65 -3.66
C LYS A 370 26.83 -0.70 -3.63
N SER A 371 27.59 -0.51 -2.55
CA SER A 371 27.77 -1.20 -1.27
C SER A 371 28.48 -0.25 -0.28
N ARG A 372 28.36 -0.52 1.02
CA ARG A 372 29.01 0.23 2.10
C ARG A 372 30.54 0.01 2.12
N VAL A 373 31.29 1.10 2.02
CA VAL A 373 32.69 1.20 2.51
C VAL A 373 32.73 2.33 3.55
N LYS A 374 33.30 2.08 4.72
CA LYS A 374 33.56 3.13 5.72
C LYS A 374 34.74 3.97 5.25
N PHE A 375 34.53 5.27 5.05
CA PHE A 375 35.59 6.26 4.87
C PHE A 375 35.49 7.32 5.97
N THR A 376 36.61 7.55 6.66
CA THR A 376 36.84 8.71 7.51
C THR A 376 37.72 9.68 6.73
N GLU A 377 37.18 10.76 6.17
CA GLU A 377 38.01 11.86 5.65
C GLU A 377 37.34 13.22 5.90
N THR A 378 38.07 14.08 6.60
CA THR A 378 37.75 15.49 6.82
C THR A 378 37.91 16.27 5.52
N CYS A 379 36.88 17.06 5.18
CA CYS A 379 36.81 17.81 3.94
C CYS A 379 36.99 19.31 4.21
N ASN A 380 37.95 19.91 3.53
CA ASN A 380 38.39 21.29 3.79
C ASN A 380 37.64 22.37 2.99
N CYS A 381 36.57 22.02 2.26
CA CYS A 381 35.71 22.99 1.58
C CYS A 381 35.03 23.93 2.59
N SER A 382 35.05 25.24 2.34
CA SER A 382 34.47 26.27 3.22
C SER A 382 32.98 26.02 3.52
N TYR A 383 32.22 25.62 2.50
CA TYR A 383 30.80 25.30 2.63
C TYR A 383 30.53 24.13 3.59
N CYS A 384 31.37 23.08 3.58
CA CYS A 384 31.25 21.94 4.51
C CYS A 384 31.58 22.35 5.94
N ARG A 385 32.57 23.23 6.14
CA ARG A 385 32.99 23.72 7.46
C ARG A 385 31.94 24.60 8.11
N GLU A 386 31.37 25.55 7.35
CA GLU A 386 30.35 26.46 7.88
C GLU A 386 29.03 25.76 8.23
N ASN A 387 28.68 24.70 7.51
CA ASN A 387 27.39 24.01 7.67
C ASN A 387 27.50 22.66 8.39
N ASN A 388 28.69 22.30 8.88
CA ASN A 388 28.99 21.04 9.56
C ASN A 388 28.47 19.79 8.82
N LEU A 389 28.59 19.80 7.49
CA LEU A 389 28.05 18.77 6.59
C LEU A 389 29.15 17.78 6.15
N PRO A 390 28.88 16.46 6.13
CA PRO A 390 29.76 15.49 5.50
C PRO A 390 29.98 15.82 4.02
N CYS A 391 31.23 15.73 3.53
CA CYS A 391 31.61 16.16 2.18
C CYS A 391 30.81 15.47 1.05
N TYR A 392 30.39 14.22 1.25
CA TYR A 392 29.60 13.45 0.28
C TYR A 392 28.15 13.98 0.11
N LEU A 393 27.69 14.85 1.00
CA LEU A 393 26.42 15.58 0.90
C LEU A 393 26.61 17.00 0.37
N CYS A 394 27.84 17.46 0.17
CA CYS A 394 28.13 18.79 -0.34
C CYS A 394 28.02 18.81 -1.89
N PRO A 395 27.12 19.61 -2.46
CA PRO A 395 26.91 19.65 -3.92
C PRO A 395 28.14 20.17 -4.68
N TYR A 396 29.03 20.93 -4.01
CA TYR A 396 30.21 21.53 -4.64
C TYR A 396 31.43 20.60 -4.67
N CYS A 397 31.57 19.69 -3.71
CA CYS A 397 32.72 18.78 -3.64
C CYS A 397 32.57 17.58 -4.59
N ARG A 398 31.38 17.35 -5.14
CA ARG A 398 31.04 16.15 -5.93
C ARG A 398 31.54 16.20 -7.38
N ASN A 399 31.98 17.36 -7.88
CA ASN A 399 32.27 17.58 -9.31
C ASN A 399 33.77 17.63 -9.70
N ASN A 400 34.70 17.46 -8.75
CA ASN A 400 36.12 17.47 -9.06
C ASN A 400 36.71 16.07 -8.88
N ASN A 401 37.08 15.43 -10.00
CA ASN A 401 37.70 14.10 -10.05
C ASN A 401 39.10 14.11 -9.42
N THR A 402 39.24 13.50 -8.24
CA THR A 402 40.55 13.13 -7.67
C THR A 402 40.59 11.63 -7.44
N THR A 403 41.54 10.95 -8.09
CA THR A 403 41.72 9.50 -8.10
C THR A 403 42.27 8.98 -6.77
N ILE A 404 41.61 8.00 -6.13
CA ILE A 404 42.09 7.34 -4.90
C ILE A 404 42.54 5.91 -5.23
N SER A 405 43.82 5.62 -5.03
CA SER A 405 44.42 4.27 -5.12
C SER A 405 44.30 3.51 -3.78
N ILE A 406 43.76 2.29 -3.82
CA ILE A 406 43.56 1.44 -2.63
C ILE A 406 44.71 0.43 -2.51
N ASN A 407 45.45 0.52 -1.40
CA ASN A 407 46.50 -0.43 -1.03
C ASN A 407 45.92 -1.50 -0.09
N LYS A 408 45.92 -2.78 -0.48
CA LYS A 408 45.43 -3.90 0.35
C LYS A 408 46.55 -4.43 1.24
N LYS A 409 46.44 -4.25 2.56
CA LYS A 409 47.17 -5.05 3.55
C LYS A 409 46.28 -6.18 4.06
N ASN A 410 46.77 -7.40 3.90
CA ASN A 410 46.17 -8.62 4.45
C ASN A 410 46.38 -8.68 5.96
N ASN A 411 45.30 -8.83 6.73
CA ASN A 411 45.35 -9.35 8.10
C ASN A 411 44.57 -10.68 8.12
N LYS A 412 45.30 -11.78 7.93
CA LYS A 412 44.96 -13.06 8.53
C LYS A 412 45.54 -13.01 9.95
N ASP A 413 44.70 -13.08 10.97
CA ASP A 413 45.00 -13.82 12.21
C ASP A 413 43.82 -13.78 13.20
N ASN A 414 43.56 -14.96 13.79
CA ASN A 414 42.84 -15.21 15.05
C ASN A 414 41.31 -15.00 15.13
N SER A 415 40.52 -15.84 14.46
CA SER A 415 39.08 -16.00 14.77
C SER A 415 38.60 -17.44 15.02
N GLU A 416 39.51 -18.38 15.31
CA GLU A 416 39.15 -19.81 15.42
C GLU A 416 38.93 -20.35 16.85
N LYS A 417 38.94 -19.51 17.90
CA LYS A 417 38.90 -20.01 19.29
C LYS A 417 37.65 -19.77 20.14
N ASN A 418 36.62 -19.05 19.68
CA ASN A 418 35.38 -18.85 20.45
C ASN A 418 34.12 -19.29 19.68
N LYS A 419 34.03 -20.58 19.32
CA LYS A 419 32.74 -21.25 19.14
C LYS A 419 32.36 -21.89 20.47
N GLU A 420 32.03 -21.07 21.47
CA GLU A 420 31.20 -21.56 22.57
C GLU A 420 29.92 -22.09 21.91
N LYS A 421 29.77 -23.42 21.92
CA LYS A 421 28.53 -24.07 21.49
C LYS A 421 27.47 -23.58 22.46
N GLU A 422 26.65 -22.60 22.03
CA GLU A 422 25.43 -22.22 22.73
C GLU A 422 24.69 -23.52 23.06
N LYS A 423 24.69 -23.87 24.34
CA LYS A 423 24.04 -25.06 24.84
C LYS A 423 22.56 -24.71 24.84
N ILE A 424 21.87 -24.99 23.73
CA ILE A 424 20.43 -24.78 23.60
C ILE A 424 19.76 -25.59 24.71
N THR A 425 19.38 -24.91 25.80
CA THR A 425 18.56 -25.48 26.86
C THR A 425 17.11 -25.37 26.42
N TRP A 426 16.55 -26.47 25.93
CA TRP A 426 15.14 -26.57 25.63
C TRP A 426 14.35 -26.45 26.93
N ASN A 427 13.31 -25.60 26.93
CA ASN A 427 12.37 -25.63 28.04
C ASN A 427 11.46 -26.84 27.84
N ASN A 428 11.58 -27.82 28.73
CA ASN A 428 10.97 -29.13 28.49
C ASN A 428 9.45 -29.11 28.72
N ASN A 429 8.89 -28.12 29.43
CA ASN A 429 7.46 -28.11 29.72
C ASN A 429 6.78 -26.83 29.22
N LEU A 430 5.77 -27.00 28.36
CA LEU A 430 4.83 -25.95 28.02
C LEU A 430 3.93 -25.67 29.23
N ASP A 431 3.66 -24.40 29.50
CA ASP A 431 2.76 -23.94 30.57
C ASP A 431 1.30 -24.03 30.10
N PRO A 432 0.47 -24.97 30.61
CA PRO A 432 -0.93 -25.10 30.19
C PRO A 432 -1.75 -23.82 30.38
N GLY A 433 -1.40 -22.97 31.36
CA GLY A 433 -2.10 -21.71 31.63
C GLY A 433 -2.07 -20.74 30.44
N ARG A 434 -0.98 -20.75 29.65
CA ARG A 434 -0.85 -19.91 28.44
C ARG A 434 -1.75 -20.36 27.28
N TYR A 435 -2.24 -21.59 27.32
CA TYR A 435 -3.05 -22.20 26.25
C TYR A 435 -4.54 -22.30 26.58
N ILE A 436 -4.99 -21.80 27.74
CA ILE A 436 -6.37 -22.00 28.22
C ILE A 436 -7.46 -21.47 27.27
N LYS A 437 -7.15 -20.47 26.44
CA LYS A 437 -8.06 -19.95 25.39
C LYS A 437 -8.26 -20.98 24.26
N TYR A 438 -7.33 -21.91 24.09
CA TYR A 438 -7.22 -22.84 22.97
C TYR A 438 -7.45 -24.27 23.44
N LYS A 439 -8.69 -24.64 23.79
CA LYS A 439 -9.04 -25.97 24.36
C LYS A 439 -8.44 -27.18 23.64
N PHE A 440 -8.26 -27.11 22.32
CA PHE A 440 -7.66 -28.21 21.56
C PHE A 440 -6.17 -28.42 21.87
N MET A 441 -5.47 -27.38 22.35
CA MET A 441 -4.08 -27.44 22.80
C MET A 441 -3.92 -28.22 24.10
N ASP A 442 -4.97 -28.40 24.92
CA ASP A 442 -4.86 -29.11 26.20
C ASP A 442 -4.23 -30.50 26.03
N ASN A 443 -4.67 -31.25 25.01
CA ASN A 443 -4.12 -32.56 24.70
C ASN A 443 -2.73 -32.48 24.06
N LEU A 444 -2.46 -31.46 23.25
CA LEU A 444 -1.16 -31.28 22.58
C LEU A 444 -0.07 -30.86 23.57
N VAL A 445 -0.41 -29.99 24.53
CA VAL A 445 0.45 -29.56 25.63
C VAL A 445 0.77 -30.74 26.55
N LYS A 446 -0.24 -31.52 26.96
CA LYS A 446 -0.02 -32.74 27.74
C LYS A 446 0.92 -33.70 27.03
N GLN A 447 0.68 -33.94 25.73
CA GLN A 447 1.55 -34.80 24.93
C GLN A 447 2.97 -34.26 24.80
N TRP A 448 3.15 -32.95 24.58
CA TRP A 448 4.47 -32.32 24.56
C TRP A 448 5.22 -32.57 25.86
N ASN A 449 4.58 -32.31 27.00
CA ASN A 449 5.20 -32.44 28.32
C ASN A 449 5.48 -33.91 28.70
N THR A 450 4.69 -34.86 28.19
CA THR A 450 5.02 -36.29 28.31
C THR A 450 6.25 -36.63 27.46
N LEU A 451 6.28 -36.20 26.19
CA LEU A 451 7.38 -36.50 25.28
C LEU A 451 8.71 -35.87 25.73
N SER A 452 8.66 -34.76 26.46
CA SER A 452 9.85 -34.05 26.94
C SER A 452 10.45 -34.66 28.21
N THR A 453 9.69 -35.48 28.93
CA THR A 453 10.14 -36.18 30.16
C THR A 453 10.57 -37.63 29.90
N GLY A 454 10.25 -38.21 28.73
CA GLY A 454 10.48 -39.61 28.39
C GLY A 454 11.57 -39.90 27.35
N ASN A 455 11.89 -41.20 27.18
CA ASN A 455 12.75 -41.77 26.12
C ASN A 455 11.96 -41.97 24.79
N ASP A 456 11.02 -41.08 24.48
CA ASP A 456 10.13 -41.26 23.34
C ASP A 456 10.84 -41.08 21.99
N ASN A 457 10.31 -41.74 20.97
CA ASN A 457 10.89 -41.74 19.62
C ASN A 457 10.55 -40.46 18.83
N PHE A 458 11.41 -40.13 17.86
CA PHE A 458 11.27 -38.94 17.00
C PHE A 458 9.92 -38.87 16.27
N SER A 459 9.35 -40.01 15.89
CA SER A 459 8.05 -40.07 15.22
C SER A 459 6.92 -39.42 16.02
N SER A 460 6.98 -39.50 17.36
CA SER A 460 5.98 -38.86 18.22
C SER A 460 6.05 -37.33 18.17
N TYR A 461 7.26 -36.76 18.17
CA TYR A 461 7.46 -35.31 18.02
C TYR A 461 7.04 -34.82 16.64
N SER A 462 7.45 -35.53 15.58
CA SER A 462 7.05 -35.17 14.22
C SER A 462 5.53 -35.16 14.06
N SER A 463 4.83 -36.18 14.58
CA SER A 463 3.37 -36.26 14.57
C SER A 463 2.70 -35.14 15.36
N LEU A 464 3.26 -34.76 16.52
CA LEU A 464 2.77 -33.64 17.32
C LEU A 464 2.92 -32.29 16.60
N LEU A 465 4.10 -32.01 16.05
CA LEU A 465 4.37 -30.79 15.29
C LEU A 465 3.50 -30.68 14.04
N SER A 466 3.27 -31.78 13.32
CA SER A 466 2.36 -31.79 12.17
C SER A 466 0.92 -31.42 12.57
N ARG A 467 0.43 -31.89 13.72
CA ARG A 467 -0.91 -31.52 14.23
C ARG A 467 -1.00 -30.05 14.60
N ILE A 468 0.02 -29.50 15.26
CA ILE A 468 0.11 -28.07 15.59
C ILE A 468 0.12 -27.24 14.30
N LYS A 469 0.95 -27.62 13.32
CA LYS A 469 1.05 -26.95 12.01
C LYS A 469 -0.27 -26.97 11.25
N ASN A 470 -0.94 -28.11 11.19
CA ASN A 470 -2.25 -28.24 10.53
C ASN A 470 -3.31 -27.34 11.17
N TYR A 471 -3.25 -27.16 12.48
CA TYR A 471 -4.17 -26.25 13.15
C TYR A 471 -3.87 -24.78 12.82
N ILE A 472 -2.60 -24.37 12.93
CA ILE A 472 -2.17 -22.98 12.71
C ILE A 472 -2.39 -22.56 11.24
N SER A 473 -2.24 -23.48 10.30
CA SER A 473 -2.41 -23.19 8.86
C SER A 473 -3.86 -23.15 8.40
N LYS A 474 -4.81 -23.75 9.13
CA LYS A 474 -6.20 -23.90 8.66
C LYS A 474 -6.87 -22.55 8.35
N PRO A 475 -6.85 -21.54 9.24
CA PRO A 475 -7.45 -20.23 8.91
C PRO A 475 -6.77 -19.53 7.73
N ALA A 476 -5.47 -19.73 7.55
CA ALA A 476 -4.74 -19.17 6.42
C ALA A 476 -5.20 -19.78 5.09
N VAL A 477 -5.45 -21.10 5.06
CA VAL A 477 -6.01 -21.79 3.89
C VAL A 477 -7.42 -21.29 3.57
N ASP A 478 -8.26 -21.12 4.59
CA ASP A 478 -9.63 -20.64 4.41
C ASP A 478 -9.65 -19.18 3.89
N LEU A 479 -8.77 -18.33 4.41
CA LEU A 479 -8.62 -16.95 3.96
C LEU A 479 -8.08 -16.85 2.52
N LYS A 480 -7.07 -17.67 2.15
CA LYS A 480 -6.51 -17.74 0.79
C LYS A 480 -7.57 -18.16 -0.26
N ARG A 481 -8.58 -18.96 0.13
CA ARG A 481 -9.66 -19.42 -0.75
C ARG A 481 -10.75 -18.37 -1.00
N ARG A 482 -10.80 -17.31 -0.18
CA ARG A 482 -11.86 -16.31 -0.17
C ARG A 482 -11.25 -14.92 -0.07
N PRO A 483 -10.65 -14.40 -1.15
CA PRO A 483 -10.20 -13.02 -1.15
C PRO A 483 -11.38 -12.09 -0.88
N SER A 484 -11.16 -11.10 -0.03
CA SER A 484 -12.15 -10.06 0.23
C SER A 484 -12.37 -9.25 -1.04
N LYS A 485 -13.59 -8.74 -1.23
CA LYS A 485 -13.84 -7.73 -2.27
C LYS A 485 -13.22 -6.37 -1.95
N TYR A 486 -12.79 -6.16 -0.70
CA TYR A 486 -12.22 -4.91 -0.25
C TYR A 486 -10.70 -4.96 -0.29
N LYS A 487 -10.09 -4.11 -1.12
CA LYS A 487 -8.64 -4.10 -1.33
C LYS A 487 -7.83 -3.98 -0.03
N TYR A 488 -8.21 -3.07 0.87
CA TYR A 488 -7.50 -2.87 2.13
C TYR A 488 -7.57 -4.08 3.06
N ILE A 489 -8.65 -4.88 3.00
CA ILE A 489 -8.75 -6.14 3.76
C ILE A 489 -7.76 -7.15 3.19
N ASN A 490 -7.67 -7.25 1.86
CA ASN A 490 -6.70 -8.15 1.23
C ASN A 490 -5.27 -7.78 1.56
N GLU A 491 -4.94 -6.49 1.59
CA GLU A 491 -3.60 -6.01 1.99
C GLU A 491 -3.28 -6.41 3.44
N GLU A 492 -4.21 -6.22 4.39
CA GLU A 492 -4.00 -6.66 5.78
C GLU A 492 -3.98 -8.19 5.91
N ASN A 493 -4.82 -8.90 5.14
CA ASN A 493 -4.82 -10.35 5.09
C ASN A 493 -3.47 -10.88 4.63
N GLN A 494 -2.86 -10.26 3.61
CA GLN A 494 -1.56 -10.69 3.11
C GLN A 494 -0.49 -10.60 4.20
N ILE A 495 -0.47 -9.52 4.99
CA ILE A 495 0.44 -9.37 6.14
C ILE A 495 0.27 -10.52 7.14
N LEU A 496 -0.98 -10.86 7.46
CA LEU A 496 -1.29 -11.95 8.40
C LEU A 496 -0.91 -13.33 7.85
N LEU A 497 -1.08 -13.53 6.54
CA LEU A 497 -0.72 -14.75 5.83
C LEU A 497 0.80 -14.92 5.77
N ASP A 498 1.54 -13.87 5.43
CA ASP A 498 3.00 -13.89 5.41
C ASP A 498 3.56 -14.21 6.80
N TYR A 499 2.95 -13.63 7.84
CA TYR A 499 3.31 -13.93 9.23
C TYR A 499 2.99 -15.37 9.62
N ASN A 500 1.85 -15.90 9.19
CA ASN A 500 1.50 -17.31 9.40
C ASN A 500 2.52 -18.24 8.71
N ASP A 501 2.85 -17.97 7.44
CA ASP A 501 3.79 -18.76 6.66
C ASP A 501 5.21 -18.75 7.30
N PHE A 502 5.62 -17.62 7.92
CA PHE A 502 6.81 -17.55 8.76
C PHE A 502 6.73 -18.49 9.98
N LEU A 503 5.65 -18.41 10.77
CA LEU A 503 5.47 -19.27 11.95
C LEU A 503 5.51 -20.76 11.58
N LEU A 504 4.89 -21.14 10.46
CA LEU A 504 4.90 -22.52 9.96
C LEU A 504 6.32 -22.97 9.57
N THR A 505 7.12 -22.08 8.97
CA THR A 505 8.52 -22.34 8.63
C THR A 505 9.37 -22.57 9.88
N GLU A 506 9.15 -21.79 10.94
CA GLU A 506 9.85 -21.95 12.22
C GLU A 506 9.48 -23.25 12.95
N ILE A 507 8.22 -23.68 12.85
CA ILE A 507 7.77 -24.98 13.37
C ILE A 507 8.45 -26.12 12.60
N ASP A 508 8.59 -26.02 11.28
CA ASP A 508 9.31 -27.02 10.49
C ASP A 508 10.81 -27.05 10.85
N ALA A 509 11.43 -25.89 11.07
CA ALA A 509 12.83 -25.78 11.49
C ALA A 509 13.04 -26.40 12.89
N LEU A 510 12.10 -26.18 13.81
CA LEU A 510 12.08 -26.83 15.12
C LEU A 510 12.06 -28.35 14.99
N GLY A 511 11.21 -28.90 14.13
CA GLY A 511 11.15 -30.34 13.87
C GLY A 511 12.49 -30.92 13.41
N LYS A 512 13.20 -30.23 12.51
CA LYS A 512 14.54 -30.64 12.06
C LYS A 512 15.58 -30.59 13.18
N ARG A 513 15.55 -29.55 14.03
CA ARG A 513 16.45 -29.40 15.18
C ARG A 513 16.26 -30.52 16.19
N ILE A 514 15.00 -30.88 16.49
CA ILE A 514 14.67 -32.02 17.37
C ILE A 514 15.18 -33.34 16.76
N ALA A 515 14.99 -33.55 15.45
CA ALA A 515 15.47 -34.74 14.75
C ALA A 515 16.97 -34.96 14.92
N GLU A 516 17.76 -33.91 14.68
CA GLU A 516 19.21 -33.98 14.77
C GLU A 516 19.68 -34.16 16.22
N ALA A 517 19.05 -33.49 17.19
CA ALA A 517 19.35 -33.67 18.60
C ALA A 517 19.15 -35.13 19.05
N MET A 518 18.05 -35.75 18.62
CA MET A 518 17.78 -37.16 18.89
C MET A 518 18.78 -38.09 18.21
N ARG A 519 19.16 -37.80 16.96
CA ARG A 519 20.18 -38.57 16.22
C ARG A 519 21.51 -38.57 16.96
N ILE A 520 21.95 -37.40 17.43
CA ILE A 520 23.18 -37.24 18.22
C ILE A 520 23.09 -38.00 19.54
N SER A 521 21.94 -37.93 20.24
CA SER A 521 21.71 -38.67 21.48
C SER A 521 21.84 -40.18 21.29
N ASN A 522 21.21 -40.72 20.24
CA ASN A 522 21.27 -42.14 19.88
C ASN A 522 22.68 -42.61 19.51
N ILE A 523 23.49 -41.77 18.87
CA ILE A 523 24.90 -42.10 18.59
C ILE A 523 25.70 -42.15 19.91
N LYS A 524 25.45 -41.23 20.84
CA LYS A 524 26.13 -41.20 22.14
C LYS A 524 25.76 -42.40 23.02
N SER A 525 24.49 -42.80 23.05
CA SER A 525 24.05 -43.97 23.82
C SER A 525 24.64 -45.26 23.26
N LYS A 526 24.68 -45.43 21.93
CA LYS A 526 25.34 -46.58 21.29
C LYS A 526 26.83 -46.65 21.57
N LYS A 527 27.55 -45.51 21.55
CA LYS A 527 28.98 -45.47 21.89
C LYS A 527 29.28 -45.88 23.33
N LYS A 528 28.40 -45.53 24.29
CA LYS A 528 28.55 -45.95 25.69
C LYS A 528 28.29 -47.44 25.93
N ALA A 529 27.60 -48.11 25.01
CA ALA A 529 27.21 -49.51 25.14
C ALA A 529 28.19 -50.49 24.47
N MET A 530 29.23 -50.00 23.77
CA MET A 530 30.30 -50.87 23.26
C MET A 530 31.29 -51.16 24.41
N PRO A 531 31.55 -52.45 24.75
CA PRO A 531 32.57 -52.80 25.73
C PRO A 531 33.96 -52.33 25.26
N GLU A 532 34.77 -51.86 26.21
CA GLU A 532 36.14 -51.37 25.97
C GLU A 532 37.07 -52.41 25.35
#